data_AF-A0AAN0JI60-F1
#
_entry.id   AF-A0AAN0JI60-F1
#
_cell.length_a   1.000
_cell.length_b   1.000
_cell.length_c   1.000
_cell.angle_alpha   90.00
_cell.angle_beta   90.00
_cell.angle_gamma   90.00
#
_symmetry.space_group_name_H-M   'P 1'
#
loop_
_entity.id
_entity.type
_entity.pdbx_description
1 polymer ?
#
loop_
_entity_poly.entity_id
_entity_poly.type
_entity_poly.pdbx_seq_one_letter_code
_entity_poly.pdbx_strand_id
1 'polypeptide(L)'
;MPEIIKQILSVVPLAVLLLSLGAAGTSLGLIQANTDNGIACRFFITYTQAMNSSLINYNVPTCKLSVASAAIATICLALLTAIELISVLFQINVKRLIAVIIQAGFFVGSILFLLITMIVVSAGWGKTCATYKNIMSLDGNIDCTGPQYFSGVGPYAPNGADFITAAVLAGVGAAIAAGAFCYSIVKLMRRSKDDNETTLNY
;
A
#
# COMPACT_ATOMS: atom_id res chain seq x y z
N MET A 1 -20.35 25.02 -17.12
CA MET A 1 -19.14 24.15 -17.18
C MET A 1 -19.21 23.36 -18.48
N PRO A 2 -18.17 23.38 -19.33
CA PRO A 2 -18.11 22.63 -20.59
C PRO A 2 -18.29 21.12 -20.33
N GLU A 3 -18.95 20.39 -21.25
CA GLU A 3 -19.14 18.93 -21.12
C GLU A 3 -17.83 18.16 -20.94
N ILE A 4 -16.78 18.59 -21.62
CA ILE A 4 -15.43 18.03 -21.50
C ILE A 4 -14.93 18.10 -20.05
N ILE A 5 -15.17 19.21 -19.35
CA ILE A 5 -14.74 19.37 -17.95
C ILE A 5 -15.53 18.45 -17.02
N LYS A 6 -16.83 18.23 -17.29
CA LYS A 6 -17.66 17.28 -16.53
C LYS A 6 -17.19 15.83 -16.72
N GLN A 7 -16.83 15.47 -17.95
CA GLN A 7 -16.34 14.12 -18.27
C GLN A 7 -14.97 13.86 -17.63
N ILE A 8 -14.05 14.82 -17.69
CA ILE A 8 -12.74 14.74 -17.04
C ILE A 8 -12.90 14.58 -15.51
N LEU A 9 -13.75 15.40 -14.86
CA LEU A 9 -14.00 15.29 -13.41
C LEU A 9 -14.61 13.94 -12.99
N SER A 10 -15.24 13.22 -13.91
CA SER A 10 -15.82 11.90 -13.66
C SER A 10 -14.77 10.79 -13.71
N VAL A 11 -13.71 10.93 -14.50
CA VAL A 11 -12.70 9.89 -14.73
C VAL A 11 -11.48 10.01 -13.81
N VAL A 12 -11.14 11.24 -13.40
CA VAL A 12 -10.04 11.50 -12.45
C VAL A 12 -10.08 10.62 -11.18
N PRO A 13 -11.20 10.49 -10.44
CA PRO A 13 -11.20 9.65 -9.22
C PRO A 13 -10.90 8.18 -9.52
N LEU A 14 -11.39 7.66 -10.65
CA LEU A 14 -11.10 6.29 -11.09
C LEU A 14 -9.61 6.11 -11.41
N ALA A 15 -9.01 7.06 -12.12
CA ALA A 15 -7.57 7.03 -12.45
C ALA A 15 -6.70 7.05 -11.17
N VAL A 16 -7.05 7.89 -10.20
CA VAL A 16 -6.35 7.99 -8.92
C VAL A 16 -6.47 6.69 -8.11
N LEU A 17 -7.65 6.06 -8.10
CA LEU A 17 -7.87 4.76 -7.47
C LEU A 17 -7.05 3.65 -8.13
N LEU A 18 -6.98 3.61 -9.46
CA LEU A 18 -6.14 2.66 -10.21
C LEU A 18 -4.65 2.82 -9.89
N LEU A 19 -4.17 4.07 -9.79
CA LEU A 19 -2.78 4.34 -9.40
C LEU A 19 -2.48 3.86 -7.97
N SER A 20 -3.37 4.16 -7.02
CA SER A 20 -3.22 3.69 -5.64
C SER A 20 -3.28 2.16 -5.53
N LEU A 21 -4.22 1.52 -6.25
CA LEU A 21 -4.34 0.07 -6.32
C LEU A 21 -3.09 -0.58 -6.93
N GLY A 22 -2.56 0.00 -8.01
CA GLY A 22 -1.33 -0.46 -8.65
C GLY A 22 -0.13 -0.37 -7.70
N ALA A 23 0.03 0.75 -6.99
CA ALA A 23 1.09 0.93 -6.00
C ALA A 23 0.96 -0.03 -4.80
N ALA A 24 -0.25 -0.22 -4.29
CA ALA A 24 -0.51 -1.18 -3.21
C ALA A 24 -0.25 -2.63 -3.65
N GLY A 25 -0.70 -3.01 -4.85
CA GLY A 25 -0.54 -4.37 -5.39
C GLY A 25 0.91 -4.73 -5.69
N THR A 26 1.66 -3.79 -6.26
CA THR A 26 3.10 -3.95 -6.50
C THR A 26 3.88 -4.04 -5.19
N SER A 27 3.54 -3.22 -4.19
CA SER A 27 4.10 -3.34 -2.84
C SER A 27 3.87 -4.74 -2.24
N LEU A 28 2.62 -5.24 -2.27
CA LEU A 28 2.28 -6.57 -1.79
C LEU A 28 3.08 -7.67 -2.51
N GLY A 29 3.13 -7.62 -3.84
CA GLY A 29 3.84 -8.62 -4.65
C GLY A 29 5.33 -8.68 -4.35
N LEU A 30 5.98 -7.52 -4.22
CA LEU A 30 7.40 -7.44 -3.86
C LEU A 30 7.68 -8.00 -2.46
N ILE A 31 6.83 -7.71 -1.47
CA ILE A 31 6.98 -8.25 -0.12
C ILE A 31 6.80 -9.77 -0.13
N GLN A 32 5.77 -10.27 -0.80
CA GLN A 32 5.49 -11.71 -0.87
C GLN A 32 6.61 -12.49 -1.56
N ALA A 33 7.13 -11.97 -2.69
CA ALA A 33 8.24 -12.58 -3.41
C ALA A 33 9.52 -12.67 -2.56
N ASN A 34 9.74 -11.72 -1.65
CA ASN A 34 10.95 -11.65 -0.84
C ASN A 34 10.81 -12.28 0.56
N THR A 35 9.61 -12.72 0.94
CA THR A 35 9.33 -13.28 2.27
C THR A 35 8.66 -14.65 2.25
N ASP A 36 8.47 -15.25 1.07
CA ASP A 36 7.69 -16.48 0.89
C ASP A 36 6.32 -16.37 1.60
N ASN A 37 5.54 -15.36 1.21
CA ASN A 37 4.25 -15.03 1.85
C ASN A 37 4.31 -14.84 3.38
N GLY A 38 5.43 -14.34 3.88
CA GLY A 38 5.65 -14.13 5.30
C GLY A 38 6.11 -15.39 6.06
N ILE A 39 6.58 -16.44 5.38
CA ILE A 39 7.17 -17.64 6.00
C ILE A 39 8.66 -17.42 6.27
N ALA A 40 9.38 -16.83 5.33
CA ALA A 40 10.83 -16.60 5.37
C ALA A 40 11.13 -15.12 5.59
N CYS A 41 10.86 -14.62 6.79
CA CYS A 41 10.95 -13.19 7.10
C CYS A 41 12.31 -12.80 7.65
N ARG A 42 12.97 -11.87 6.95
CA ARG A 42 14.27 -11.31 7.36
C ARG A 42 14.16 -9.86 7.83
N PHE A 43 13.04 -9.51 8.45
CA PHE A 43 12.86 -8.19 9.05
C PHE A 43 13.26 -8.19 10.52
N PHE A 44 13.79 -7.05 10.97
CA PHE A 44 14.18 -6.79 12.35
C PHE A 44 15.23 -7.76 12.92
N ILE A 45 16.08 -8.33 12.06
CA ILE A 45 17.12 -9.29 12.47
C ILE A 45 18.08 -8.62 13.46
N THR A 46 18.32 -9.29 14.58
CA THR A 46 19.29 -8.87 15.60
C THR A 46 20.65 -9.52 15.40
N TYR A 47 21.67 -8.99 16.07
CA TYR A 47 23.04 -9.53 15.99
C TYR A 47 23.12 -11.02 16.34
N THR A 48 22.47 -11.44 17.44
CA THR A 48 22.45 -12.84 17.87
C THR A 48 21.75 -13.75 16.87
N GLN A 49 20.69 -13.27 16.21
CA GLN A 49 19.97 -14.00 15.17
C GLN A 49 20.77 -14.09 13.86
N ALA A 50 21.53 -13.05 13.52
CA ALA A 50 22.38 -13.05 12.33
C ALA A 50 23.60 -13.99 12.50
N MET A 51 24.13 -14.16 13.71
CA MET A 51 25.22 -15.10 14.01
C MET A 51 24.76 -16.55 14.16
N ASN A 52 23.51 -16.78 14.54
CA ASN A 52 22.96 -18.13 14.70
C ASN A 52 21.79 -18.35 13.75
N SER A 53 22.07 -19.04 12.64
CA SER A 53 21.10 -19.29 11.57
C SER A 53 19.88 -20.11 12.01
N SER A 54 19.92 -20.76 13.17
CA SER A 54 18.75 -21.45 13.74
C SER A 54 17.69 -20.50 14.35
N LEU A 55 18.00 -19.21 14.54
CA LEU A 55 17.11 -18.21 15.16
C LEU A 55 16.45 -17.22 14.17
N ILE A 56 16.63 -17.39 12.86
CA ILE A 56 16.24 -16.39 11.84
C ILE A 56 14.71 -16.16 11.76
N ASN A 57 13.87 -17.04 12.33
CA ASN A 57 12.41 -17.01 12.18
C ASN A 57 11.60 -16.34 13.32
N TYR A 58 12.25 -15.61 14.23
CA TYR A 58 11.54 -15.03 15.39
C TYR A 58 10.57 -13.89 15.04
N ASN A 59 10.79 -13.20 13.91
CA ASN A 59 10.05 -11.99 13.53
C ASN A 59 8.97 -12.24 12.46
N VAL A 60 8.62 -13.51 12.24
CA VAL A 60 7.54 -13.97 11.35
C VAL A 60 6.20 -13.26 11.65
N PRO A 61 5.75 -13.05 12.90
CA PRO A 61 4.46 -12.40 13.16
C PRO A 61 4.37 -10.97 12.61
N THR A 62 5.41 -10.15 12.81
CA THR A 62 5.44 -8.75 12.35
C THR A 62 5.50 -8.67 10.83
N CYS A 63 6.23 -9.57 10.20
CA CYS A 63 6.31 -9.65 8.75
C CYS A 63 4.99 -10.14 8.13
N LYS A 64 4.35 -11.17 8.71
CA LYS A 64 2.99 -11.58 8.32
C LYS A 64 1.97 -10.47 8.49
N LEU A 65 2.11 -9.64 9.53
CA LEU A 65 1.29 -8.45 9.70
C LEU A 65 1.46 -7.48 8.53
N SER A 66 2.68 -7.24 8.02
CA SER A 66 2.87 -6.38 6.83
C SER A 66 2.27 -6.96 5.57
N VAL A 67 2.43 -8.27 5.32
CA VAL A 67 1.82 -8.95 4.15
C VAL A 67 0.29 -8.89 4.24
N ALA A 68 -0.27 -9.20 5.41
CA ALA A 68 -1.72 -9.14 5.64
C ALA A 68 -2.25 -7.71 5.48
N SER A 69 -1.54 -6.71 6.01
CA SER A 69 -1.93 -5.30 5.88
C SER A 69 -1.94 -4.86 4.42
N ALA A 70 -0.87 -5.16 3.67
CA ALA A 70 -0.80 -4.86 2.26
C ALA A 70 -1.94 -5.54 1.47
N ALA A 71 -2.25 -6.80 1.78
CA ALA A 71 -3.35 -7.54 1.16
C ALA A 71 -4.73 -6.97 1.48
N ILE A 72 -4.98 -6.57 2.73
CA ILE A 72 -6.26 -5.94 3.11
C ILE A 72 -6.41 -4.59 2.40
N ALA A 73 -5.34 -3.79 2.35
CA ALA A 73 -5.37 -2.52 1.65
C ALA A 73 -5.64 -2.66 0.16
N THR A 74 -5.00 -3.62 -0.53
CA THR A 74 -5.24 -3.87 -1.95
C THR A 74 -6.69 -4.31 -2.19
N ILE A 75 -7.26 -5.15 -1.32
CA ILE A 75 -8.66 -5.55 -1.43
C ILE A 75 -9.59 -4.34 -1.25
N CYS A 76 -9.36 -3.50 -0.23
CA CYS A 76 -10.16 -2.29 -0.03
C CYS A 76 -10.09 -1.36 -1.26
N LEU A 77 -8.89 -1.14 -1.81
CA LEU A 77 -8.72 -0.31 -3.00
C LEU A 77 -9.34 -0.94 -4.26
N ALA A 78 -9.29 -2.25 -4.40
CA ALA A 78 -9.93 -2.97 -5.50
C ALA A 78 -11.45 -2.82 -5.45
N LEU A 79 -12.05 -2.96 -4.26
CA LEU A 79 -13.48 -2.73 -4.05
C LEU A 79 -13.88 -1.29 -4.37
N LEU A 80 -13.10 -0.30 -3.89
CA LEU A 80 -13.31 1.11 -4.23
C LEU A 80 -13.23 1.37 -5.73
N THR A 81 -12.22 0.81 -6.39
CA THR A 81 -12.02 0.93 -7.83
C THR A 81 -13.18 0.31 -8.61
N ALA A 82 -13.67 -0.86 -8.19
CA ALA A 82 -14.81 -1.52 -8.81
C ALA A 82 -16.10 -0.69 -8.68
N ILE A 83 -16.36 -0.12 -7.50
CA ILE A 83 -17.51 0.76 -7.27
C ILE A 83 -17.45 1.99 -8.18
N GLU A 84 -16.31 2.66 -8.23
CA GLU A 84 -16.14 3.86 -9.07
C GLU A 84 -16.24 3.52 -10.56
N LEU A 85 -15.67 2.37 -10.98
CA LEU A 85 -15.77 1.89 -12.36
C LEU A 85 -17.21 1.64 -12.78
N ILE A 86 -18.01 0.99 -11.94
CA ILE A 86 -19.44 0.76 -12.20
C ILE A 86 -20.19 2.10 -12.29
N SER A 87 -19.89 3.06 -11.42
CA SER A 87 -20.52 4.38 -11.43
C SER A 87 -20.22 5.15 -12.73
N VAL A 88 -18.97 5.09 -13.20
CA VAL A 88 -18.55 5.70 -14.48
C VAL A 88 -19.17 4.99 -15.68
N LEU A 89 -19.20 3.65 -15.69
CA LEU A 89 -19.64 2.86 -16.83
C LEU A 89 -21.16 2.95 -17.05
N PHE A 90 -21.95 2.85 -15.99
CA PHE A 90 -23.41 2.81 -16.09
C PHE A 90 -24.08 4.17 -15.88
N GLN A 91 -23.30 5.23 -15.65
CA GLN A 91 -23.79 6.57 -15.24
C GLN A 91 -24.74 6.54 -14.03
N ILE A 92 -24.66 5.48 -13.21
CA ILE A 92 -25.52 5.33 -12.05
C ILE A 92 -24.94 6.21 -10.95
N ASN A 93 -25.70 7.26 -10.59
CA ASN A 93 -25.47 8.02 -9.38
C ASN A 93 -25.94 7.13 -8.21
N VAL A 94 -25.05 6.31 -7.65
CA VAL A 94 -25.36 5.42 -6.51
C VAL A 94 -25.58 6.30 -5.26
N LYS A 95 -26.72 7.00 -5.19
CA LYS A 95 -27.15 7.79 -4.02
C LYS A 95 -27.76 6.83 -2.99
N ARG A 96 -26.93 6.19 -2.19
CA ARG A 96 -27.36 5.64 -0.89
C ARG A 96 -26.32 6.04 0.14
N LEU A 97 -26.71 6.80 1.17
CA LEU A 97 -25.85 7.28 2.25
C LEU A 97 -24.96 6.16 2.84
N ILE A 98 -25.48 4.93 2.89
CA ILE A 98 -24.77 3.71 3.32
C ILE A 98 -23.53 3.42 2.45
N ALA A 99 -23.62 3.62 1.13
CA ALA A 99 -22.49 3.41 0.22
C ALA A 99 -21.35 4.41 0.49
N VAL A 100 -21.68 5.64 0.85
CA VAL A 100 -20.69 6.69 1.18
C VAL A 100 -19.94 6.35 2.47
N ILE A 101 -20.65 5.91 3.51
CA ILE A 101 -20.04 5.55 4.81
C ILE A 101 -19.10 4.35 4.63
N ILE A 102 -19.52 3.34 3.86
CA ILE A 102 -18.70 2.18 3.54
C ILE A 102 -17.47 2.58 2.72
N GLN A 103 -17.64 3.45 1.72
CA GLN A 103 -16.55 3.97 0.89
C GLN A 103 -15.50 4.71 1.74
N ALA A 104 -15.95 5.55 2.67
CA ALA A 104 -15.06 6.22 3.62
C ALA A 104 -14.30 5.22 4.51
N GLY A 105 -14.99 4.18 4.99
CA GLY A 105 -14.37 3.09 5.75
C GLY A 105 -13.27 2.37 4.98
N PHE A 106 -13.49 2.05 3.70
CA PHE A 106 -12.47 1.44 2.83
C PHE A 106 -11.29 2.36 2.54
N PHE A 107 -11.52 3.67 2.37
CA PHE A 107 -10.43 4.64 2.23
C PHE A 107 -9.58 4.71 3.49
N VAL A 108 -10.20 4.92 4.65
CA VAL A 108 -9.48 5.02 5.93
C VAL A 108 -8.74 3.71 6.23
N GLY A 109 -9.39 2.57 6.03
CA GLY A 109 -8.79 1.25 6.20
C GLY A 109 -7.58 1.05 5.29
N SER A 110 -7.73 1.27 3.98
CA SER A 110 -6.61 1.11 3.03
C SER A 110 -5.42 2.01 3.37
N ILE A 111 -5.65 3.28 3.72
CA ILE A 111 -4.59 4.21 4.12
C ILE A 111 -3.85 3.68 5.36
N LEU A 112 -4.58 3.31 6.42
CA LEU A 112 -3.98 2.82 7.66
C LEU A 112 -3.14 1.55 7.42
N PHE A 113 -3.68 0.57 6.68
CA PHE A 113 -2.98 -0.68 6.42
C PHE A 113 -1.76 -0.50 5.49
N LEU A 114 -1.79 0.44 4.55
CA LEU A 114 -0.62 0.79 3.74
C LEU A 114 0.47 1.47 4.57
N LEU A 115 0.10 2.35 5.51
CA LEU A 115 1.06 2.95 6.44
C LEU A 115 1.70 1.91 7.37
N ILE A 116 0.92 0.95 7.87
CA ILE A 116 1.46 -0.18 8.66
C ILE A 116 2.48 -0.94 7.82
N THR A 117 2.14 -1.28 6.57
CA THR A 117 3.05 -1.96 5.64
C THR A 117 4.33 -1.17 5.43
N MET A 118 4.22 0.12 5.11
CA MET A 118 5.36 1.01 4.90
C MET A 118 6.29 1.02 6.12
N ILE A 119 5.75 1.24 7.32
CA ILE A 119 6.52 1.33 8.56
C ILE A 119 7.20 0.00 8.87
N VAL A 120 6.47 -1.12 8.80
CA VAL A 120 7.00 -2.44 9.14
C VAL A 120 8.12 -2.85 8.17
N VAL A 121 7.91 -2.66 6.87
CA VAL A 121 8.91 -3.03 5.85
C VAL A 121 10.14 -2.13 5.97
N SER A 122 9.96 -0.81 6.07
CA SER A 122 11.09 0.15 6.16
C SER A 122 11.90 -0.01 7.45
N ALA A 123 11.24 -0.02 8.61
CA ALA A 123 11.93 -0.18 9.90
C ALA A 123 12.51 -1.59 10.05
N GLY A 124 11.78 -2.60 9.56
CA GLY A 124 12.19 -4.00 9.61
C GLY A 124 13.43 -4.26 8.78
N TRP A 125 13.41 -3.84 7.51
CA TRP A 125 14.56 -3.96 6.62
C TRP A 125 15.73 -3.08 7.07
N GLY A 126 15.45 -1.83 7.50
CA GLY A 126 16.47 -0.92 8.00
C GLY A 126 17.24 -1.47 9.20
N LYS A 127 16.54 -2.09 10.17
CA LYS A 127 17.18 -2.76 11.31
C LYS A 127 18.01 -3.97 10.86
N THR A 128 17.48 -4.82 9.99
CA THR A 128 18.23 -5.96 9.44
C THR A 128 19.52 -5.50 8.76
N CYS A 129 19.43 -4.48 7.90
CA CYS A 129 20.58 -3.93 7.22
C CYS A 129 21.63 -3.38 8.20
N ALA A 130 21.21 -2.61 9.20
CA ALA A 130 22.12 -2.08 10.22
C ALA A 130 22.83 -3.21 10.99
N THR A 131 22.12 -4.28 11.31
CA THR A 131 22.70 -5.47 11.96
C THR A 131 23.78 -6.11 11.10
N TYR A 132 23.49 -6.38 9.81
CA TYR A 132 24.46 -7.02 8.92
C TYR A 132 25.66 -6.11 8.59
N LYS A 133 25.46 -4.79 8.49
CA LYS A 133 26.56 -3.82 8.35
C LYS A 133 27.53 -3.87 9.53
N ASN A 134 27.04 -4.10 10.75
CA ASN A 134 27.91 -4.24 11.91
C ASN A 134 28.66 -5.59 11.91
N ILE A 135 28.04 -6.65 11.38
CA ILE A 135 28.63 -7.99 11.25
C ILE A 135 29.57 -8.11 10.04
N MET A 136 29.44 -7.26 9.02
CA MET A 136 30.35 -7.15 7.86
C MET A 136 31.81 -6.89 8.26
N SER A 137 32.07 -6.46 9.50
CA SER A 137 33.43 -6.45 10.05
C SER A 137 34.03 -7.86 10.21
N LEU A 138 33.24 -8.93 10.08
CA LEU A 138 33.65 -10.32 10.33
C LEU A 138 33.34 -11.36 9.23
N ASP A 139 32.22 -11.36 8.47
CA ASP A 139 32.04 -12.23 7.25
C ASP A 139 30.63 -12.22 6.57
N GLY A 140 29.65 -11.43 7.01
CA GLY A 140 28.27 -11.50 6.48
C GLY A 140 27.94 -10.45 5.42
N ASN A 141 27.89 -10.80 4.14
CA ASN A 141 27.58 -9.86 3.05
C ASN A 141 26.11 -9.99 2.59
N ILE A 142 25.22 -9.09 3.05
CA ILE A 142 23.90 -8.88 2.44
C ILE A 142 23.93 -7.53 1.73
N ASP A 143 23.49 -7.49 0.48
CA ASP A 143 23.23 -6.21 -0.19
C ASP A 143 21.91 -5.62 0.33
N CYS A 144 21.99 -4.51 1.07
CA CYS A 144 20.81 -3.85 1.61
C CYS A 144 20.00 -3.06 0.58
N THR A 145 20.62 -2.72 -0.55
CA THR A 145 20.08 -1.80 -1.55
C THR A 145 19.87 -2.45 -2.91
N GLY A 146 20.33 -3.68 -3.07
CA GLY A 146 20.32 -4.41 -4.32
C GLY A 146 19.97 -5.89 -4.17
N PRO A 147 19.97 -6.60 -5.31
CA PRO A 147 19.77 -8.04 -5.36
C PRO A 147 20.92 -8.83 -4.73
N GLN A 148 20.62 -10.02 -4.18
CA GLN A 148 21.63 -10.93 -3.66
C GLN A 148 22.10 -11.89 -4.74
N TYR A 149 23.42 -12.06 -4.84
CA TYR A 149 24.05 -13.08 -5.68
C TYR A 149 24.97 -13.96 -4.84
N PHE A 150 24.85 -15.27 -5.03
CA PHE A 150 25.77 -16.24 -4.44
C PHE A 150 26.59 -16.87 -5.55
N SER A 151 27.91 -16.67 -5.51
CA SER A 151 28.85 -17.22 -6.51
C SER A 151 28.45 -16.92 -7.96
N GLY A 152 27.90 -15.73 -8.23
CA GLY A 152 27.46 -15.30 -9.56
C GLY A 152 26.09 -15.82 -10.01
N VAL A 153 25.41 -16.62 -9.18
CA VAL A 153 24.03 -17.08 -9.43
C VAL A 153 23.06 -16.22 -8.62
N GLY A 154 21.93 -15.84 -9.20
CA GLY A 154 20.91 -14.99 -8.58
C GLY A 154 20.02 -14.27 -9.62
N PRO A 155 19.14 -13.34 -9.22
CA PRO A 155 19.00 -12.80 -7.86
C PRO A 155 18.23 -13.73 -6.90
N TYR A 156 18.66 -13.81 -5.64
CA TYR A 156 17.98 -14.55 -4.58
C TYR A 156 17.30 -13.60 -3.57
N ALA A 157 16.18 -14.04 -3.00
CA ALA A 157 15.59 -13.37 -1.85
C ALA A 157 16.47 -13.54 -0.60
N PRO A 158 16.59 -12.53 0.28
CA PRO A 158 15.91 -11.23 0.24
C PRO A 158 16.60 -10.20 -0.66
N ASN A 159 15.86 -9.55 -1.56
CA ASN A 159 16.33 -8.42 -2.35
C ASN A 159 16.03 -7.09 -1.63
N GLY A 160 17.08 -6.33 -1.31
CA GLY A 160 16.94 -5.07 -0.60
C GLY A 160 16.25 -3.97 -1.42
N ALA A 161 16.50 -3.94 -2.73
CA ALA A 161 15.84 -3.00 -3.64
C ALA A 161 14.32 -3.20 -3.66
N ASP A 162 13.88 -4.47 -3.62
CA ASP A 162 12.46 -4.82 -3.65
C ASP A 162 11.76 -4.39 -2.36
N PHE A 163 12.40 -4.56 -1.19
CA PHE A 163 11.82 -4.10 0.07
C PHE A 163 11.74 -2.58 0.17
N ILE A 164 12.76 -1.86 -0.29
CA ILE A 164 12.74 -0.40 -0.35
C ILE A 164 11.61 0.06 -1.28
N THR A 165 11.54 -0.52 -2.48
CA THR A 165 10.52 -0.20 -3.48
C THR A 165 9.12 -0.52 -2.96
N ALA A 166 8.93 -1.65 -2.28
CA ALA A 166 7.67 -2.01 -1.67
C ALA A 166 7.22 -1.00 -0.61
N ALA A 167 8.13 -0.57 0.28
CA ALA A 167 7.81 0.42 1.31
C ALA A 167 7.44 1.78 0.68
N VAL A 168 8.17 2.20 -0.36
CA VAL A 168 7.89 3.45 -1.09
C VAL A 168 6.53 3.37 -1.77
N LEU A 169 6.22 2.29 -2.48
CA LEU A 169 4.95 2.12 -3.18
C LEU A 169 3.77 2.01 -2.21
N ALA A 170 3.96 1.40 -1.02
CA ALA A 170 2.94 1.45 0.03
C ALA A 170 2.68 2.90 0.50
N GLY A 171 3.74 3.67 0.76
CA GLY A 171 3.63 5.07 1.19
C GLY A 171 3.00 5.97 0.13
N VAL A 172 3.45 5.86 -1.13
CA VAL A 172 2.87 6.60 -2.27
C VAL A 172 1.41 6.20 -2.48
N GLY A 173 1.10 4.91 -2.43
CA GLY A 173 -0.28 4.41 -2.52
C GLY A 173 -1.19 5.00 -1.44
N ALA A 174 -0.69 5.10 -0.20
CA ALA A 174 -1.41 5.70 0.92
C ALA A 174 -1.65 7.20 0.71
N ALA A 175 -0.64 7.94 0.24
CA ALA A 175 -0.76 9.38 -0.04
C ALA A 175 -1.78 9.66 -1.16
N ILE A 176 -1.75 8.86 -2.23
CA ILE A 176 -2.70 8.95 -3.34
C ILE A 176 -4.12 8.63 -2.85
N ALA A 177 -4.30 7.57 -2.06
CA ALA A 177 -5.60 7.21 -1.48
C ALA A 177 -6.14 8.32 -0.55
N ALA A 178 -5.29 8.94 0.27
CA ALA A 178 -5.66 10.07 1.10
C ALA A 178 -6.11 11.29 0.27
N GLY A 179 -5.40 11.59 -0.81
CA GLY A 179 -5.81 12.63 -1.76
C GLY A 179 -7.18 12.35 -2.39
N ALA A 180 -7.41 11.11 -2.83
CA ALA A 180 -8.69 10.68 -3.39
C ALA A 180 -9.84 10.80 -2.37
N PHE A 181 -9.56 10.44 -1.12
CA PHE A 181 -10.51 10.54 -0.02
C PHE A 181 -10.89 12.00 0.27
N CYS A 182 -9.89 12.89 0.40
CA CYS A 182 -10.11 14.33 0.58
C CYS A 182 -10.93 14.93 -0.57
N TYR A 183 -10.59 14.59 -1.83
CA TYR A 183 -11.35 15.02 -2.99
C TYR A 183 -12.82 14.56 -2.94
N SER A 184 -13.04 13.31 -2.56
CA SER A 184 -14.38 12.72 -2.43
C SER A 184 -15.22 13.43 -1.37
N ILE A 185 -14.62 13.80 -0.22
CA ILE A 185 -15.28 14.58 0.83
C ILE A 185 -15.67 15.98 0.31
N VAL A 186 -14.74 16.69 -0.35
CA VAL A 186 -15.03 18.03 -0.91
C VAL A 186 -16.14 17.98 -1.96
N LYS A 187 -16.13 16.96 -2.83
CA LYS A 187 -17.18 16.73 -3.83
C LYS A 187 -18.54 16.48 -3.15
N LEU A 188 -18.57 15.76 -2.04
CA LEU A 188 -19.79 15.47 -1.30
C LEU A 188 -20.35 16.70 -0.58
N MET A 189 -19.49 17.51 0.05
CA MET A 189 -19.89 18.77 0.68
C MET A 189 -20.48 19.76 -0.32
N ARG A 190 -19.89 19.87 -1.52
CA ARG A 190 -20.43 20.75 -2.59
C ARG A 190 -21.82 20.30 -3.05
N ARG A 191 -22.01 19.00 -3.32
CA ARG A 191 -23.34 18.48 -3.70
C ARG A 191 -24.40 18.72 -2.63
N SER A 192 -24.05 18.54 -1.35
CA SER A 192 -24.98 18.80 -0.25
C SER A 192 -25.39 20.27 -0.15
N LYS A 193 -24.51 21.21 -0.52
CA LYS A 193 -24.83 22.63 -0.55
C LYS A 193 -25.79 22.98 -1.69
N ASP A 194 -25.54 22.44 -2.89
CA ASP A 194 -26.39 22.66 -4.07
C ASP A 194 -27.81 22.09 -3.87
N ASP A 195 -27.93 20.91 -3.23
CA ASP A 195 -29.21 20.28 -2.90
C ASP A 195 -30.01 21.10 -1.84
N ASN A 196 -29.32 21.81 -0.93
CA ASN A 196 -29.95 22.70 0.07
C ASN A 196 -30.38 24.06 -0.51
N GLU A 197 -29.60 24.66 -1.42
CA GLU A 197 -29.99 25.92 -2.08
C GLU A 197 -31.16 25.73 -3.06
N THR A 198 -31.31 24.55 -3.66
CA THR A 198 -32.45 24.23 -4.55
C THR A 198 -33.75 23.97 -3.80
N THR A 199 -33.70 23.49 -2.55
CA THR A 199 -34.88 23.26 -1.70
C THR A 199 -35.36 24.51 -0.97
N LEU A 200 -34.52 25.53 -0.81
CA LEU A 200 -34.88 26.83 -0.20
C LEU A 200 -35.53 27.83 -1.16
N ASN A 201 -35.49 27.56 -2.46
CA ASN A 201 -36.05 28.40 -3.52
C ASN A 201 -37.45 27.94 -4.00
N TYR A 202 -38.10 27.04 -3.25
CA TYR A 202 -39.47 26.58 -3.41
C TYR A 202 -40.25 26.81 -2.11
#